data_AF-A0A2I0TN85-F1
#
_entry.id   AF-A0A2I0TN85-F1
#
_cell.length_a   1.000
_cell.length_b   1.000
_cell.length_c   1.000
_cell.angle_alpha   90.00
_cell.angle_beta   90.00
_cell.angle_gamma   90.00
#
_symmetry.space_group_name_H-M   'P 1'
#
loop_
_entity.id
_entity.type
_entity.pdbx_description
1 polymer ?
#
loop_
_entity_poly.entity_id
_entity_poly.type
_entity_poly.pdbx_seq_one_letter_code
_entity_poly.pdbx_strand_id
1 'polypeptide(L)'
;MGCCLGLGGTSVMQVMASDADDPTYGSSARVVYSVLEGEQHFTVDSKTGVIRTAVADLDRETQDRYEVVIRATDMAGQLGGLSGSTTVTIVVTDVNDNPPRFPQKMYQFSIVETAPVGTAIGRVKAEDSDVGENTDMTYQVKDEEGVEMFKVTTDSNTQEAVISIQKPLDYESKKVHTVVVEALNKFVDPRFVDLGTFRDQTIVRVSVLDVDEPPEFRPPSNLMEVQEDAHVGSVVGIVTALDPDTANHPVRYAIDRSTDTERIFDIDANTGAIVTGKVLDRETAGWHNITVLAMEAGEVEECCVEQRVC
;
A
#
# COMPACT_ATOMS: atom_id res chain seq x y z
N MET A 1 -12.11 8.32 18.74
CA MET A 1 -13.27 9.10 19.19
C MET A 1 -12.84 10.55 19.18
N GLY A 2 -13.15 11.22 18.08
CA GLY A 2 -12.85 12.63 17.90
C GLY A 2 -13.96 13.30 17.11
N CYS A 3 -15.24 12.96 17.38
CA CYS A 3 -16.36 13.70 16.81
C CYS A 3 -16.27 15.14 17.30
N CYS A 4 -16.03 16.06 16.37
CA CYS A 4 -16.11 17.49 16.61
C CYS A 4 -17.56 17.91 16.44
N LEU A 5 -18.31 17.72 17.51
CA LEU A 5 -19.71 18.07 17.53
C LEU A 5 -19.93 19.59 17.35
N GLY A 6 -21.00 19.97 16.64
CA GLY A 6 -21.38 21.38 16.47
C GLY A 6 -21.54 22.11 17.81
N LEU A 7 -21.40 23.44 17.86
CA LEU A 7 -21.60 24.20 19.11
C LEU A 7 -23.07 24.61 19.27
N GLY A 8 -23.62 24.42 20.47
CA GLY A 8 -24.96 24.89 20.84
C GLY A 8 -25.04 26.43 20.85
N GLY A 9 -26.18 26.96 20.40
CA GLY A 9 -26.44 28.41 20.33
C GLY A 9 -25.95 29.10 19.05
N THR A 10 -25.37 28.37 18.11
CA THR A 10 -24.87 28.89 16.83
C THR A 10 -26.04 29.31 15.94
N SER A 11 -26.00 30.55 15.43
CA SER A 11 -27.03 31.05 14.50
C SER A 11 -26.94 30.33 13.17
N VAL A 12 -28.06 29.79 12.70
CA VAL A 12 -28.17 29.08 11.42
C VAL A 12 -28.75 30.01 10.35
N MET A 13 -29.96 30.53 10.59
CA MET A 13 -30.66 31.44 9.68
C MET A 13 -31.72 32.26 10.41
N GLN A 14 -32.34 33.22 9.72
CA GLN A 14 -33.49 33.97 10.22
C GLN A 14 -34.69 33.74 9.32
N VAL A 15 -35.83 33.37 9.90
CA VAL A 15 -37.12 33.33 9.20
C VAL A 15 -37.89 34.61 9.45
N MET A 16 -38.76 34.98 8.50
CA MET A 16 -39.61 36.15 8.59
C MET A 16 -41.03 35.81 8.16
N ALA A 17 -42.01 36.34 8.89
CA ALA A 17 -43.43 36.30 8.58
C ALA A 17 -44.02 37.71 8.75
N SER A 18 -45.03 38.02 7.96
CA SER A 18 -45.74 39.30 7.98
C SER A 18 -47.22 39.08 8.24
N ASP A 19 -47.81 39.93 9.07
CA ASP A 19 -49.25 39.99 9.31
C ASP A 19 -49.85 41.24 8.64
N ALA A 20 -51.09 41.15 8.15
CA ALA A 20 -51.76 42.24 7.45
C ALA A 20 -52.56 43.17 8.38
N ASP A 21 -52.66 42.85 9.67
CA ASP A 21 -53.36 43.64 10.68
C ASP A 21 -52.68 45.01 10.94
N ASP A 22 -53.50 46.00 11.32
CA ASP A 22 -53.03 47.36 11.60
C ASP A 22 -52.10 47.36 12.84
N PRO A 23 -50.82 47.77 12.71
CA PRO A 23 -49.87 47.77 13.81
C PRO A 23 -50.20 48.76 14.93
N THR A 24 -51.15 49.66 14.72
CA THR A 24 -51.63 50.61 15.74
C THR A 24 -52.74 50.03 16.64
N TYR A 25 -53.34 48.89 16.25
CA TYR A 25 -54.45 48.26 16.96
C TYR A 25 -53.99 47.09 17.85
N GLY A 26 -53.21 47.39 18.89
CA GLY A 26 -52.81 46.42 19.91
C GLY A 26 -51.67 45.49 19.50
N SER A 27 -51.61 44.30 20.11
CA SER A 27 -50.55 43.30 19.83
C SER A 27 -50.86 42.38 18.65
N SER A 28 -51.98 42.57 17.95
CA SER A 28 -52.43 41.66 16.89
C SER A 28 -51.43 41.55 15.74
N ALA A 29 -50.81 42.64 15.30
CA ALA A 29 -49.76 42.61 14.28
C ALA A 29 -48.40 42.04 14.77
N ARG A 30 -48.27 41.68 16.05
CA ARG A 30 -47.01 41.16 16.61
C ARG A 30 -46.93 39.65 16.43
N VAL A 31 -46.05 39.23 15.54
CA VAL A 31 -45.75 37.82 15.28
C VAL A 31 -44.79 37.26 16.33
N VAL A 32 -45.09 36.05 16.80
CA VAL A 32 -44.20 35.26 17.67
C VAL A 32 -43.88 33.93 17.01
N TYR A 33 -42.59 33.60 16.99
CA TYR A 33 -42.08 32.37 16.40
C TYR A 33 -41.96 31.26 17.45
N SER A 34 -42.30 30.04 17.04
CA SER A 34 -42.11 28.81 17.81
C SER A 34 -41.70 27.68 16.87
N VAL A 35 -40.92 26.72 17.36
CA VAL A 35 -40.66 25.48 16.62
C VAL A 35 -41.84 24.54 16.89
N LEU A 36 -42.29 23.80 15.88
CA LEU A 36 -43.31 22.76 16.00
C LEU A 36 -42.70 21.37 15.95
N GLU A 37 -41.68 21.20 15.09
CA GLU A 37 -40.95 19.95 14.90
C GLU A 37 -39.45 20.27 14.79
N GLY A 38 -38.59 19.46 15.42
CA GLY A 38 -37.14 19.66 15.44
C GLY A 38 -36.57 20.36 16.68
N GLU A 39 -37.39 20.57 17.73
CA GLU A 39 -36.99 21.25 18.98
C GLU A 39 -35.80 20.61 19.70
N GLN A 40 -35.59 19.31 19.52
CA GLN A 40 -34.43 18.63 20.12
C GLN A 40 -33.08 19.10 19.57
N HIS A 41 -33.06 19.66 18.35
CA HIS A 41 -31.83 20.07 17.67
C HIS A 41 -31.75 21.57 17.41
N PHE A 42 -32.89 22.26 17.32
CA PHE A 42 -32.97 23.68 16.97
C PHE A 42 -33.93 24.46 17.86
N THR A 43 -33.57 25.71 18.12
CA THR A 43 -34.43 26.69 18.79
C THR A 43 -34.67 27.88 17.86
N VAL A 44 -35.78 28.60 18.06
CA VAL A 44 -36.05 29.86 17.37
C VAL A 44 -36.23 30.98 18.39
N ASP A 45 -35.57 32.11 18.16
CA ASP A 45 -35.84 33.31 18.95
C ASP A 45 -37.24 33.83 18.63
N SER A 46 -38.09 33.81 19.66
CA SER A 46 -39.52 34.10 19.56
C SER A 46 -39.87 35.48 18.99
N LYS A 47 -38.94 36.45 19.02
CA LYS A 47 -39.18 37.84 18.55
C LYS A 47 -38.54 38.13 17.22
N THR A 48 -37.37 37.55 16.96
CA THR A 48 -36.55 37.87 15.78
C THR A 48 -36.66 36.81 14.69
N GLY A 49 -37.13 35.60 15.00
CA GLY A 49 -37.17 34.49 14.04
C GLY A 49 -35.79 33.88 13.75
N VAL A 50 -34.76 34.23 14.52
CA VAL A 50 -33.41 33.64 14.36
C VAL A 50 -33.42 32.21 14.89
N ILE A 51 -33.12 31.26 14.01
CA ILE A 51 -32.94 29.85 14.34
C ILE A 51 -31.50 29.62 14.81
N ARG A 52 -31.34 28.93 15.93
CA ARG A 52 -30.06 28.55 16.53
C ARG A 52 -30.02 27.05 16.80
N THR A 53 -28.83 26.47 16.80
CA THR A 53 -28.62 25.11 17.30
C THR A 53 -29.01 25.05 18.79
N ALA A 54 -29.82 24.07 19.17
CA ALA A 54 -30.24 23.84 20.57
C ALA A 54 -29.17 23.10 21.38
N VAL A 55 -28.43 22.23 20.68
CA VAL A 55 -27.51 21.25 21.22
C VAL A 55 -26.17 21.35 20.53
N ALA A 56 -25.17 20.80 21.19
CA ALA A 56 -23.80 20.80 20.72
C ALA A 56 -23.39 19.41 20.20
N ASP A 57 -24.28 18.71 19.49
CA ASP A 57 -24.11 17.33 19.04
C ASP A 57 -24.48 17.08 17.56
N LEU A 58 -24.60 18.15 16.77
CA LEU A 58 -24.80 18.00 15.32
C LEU A 58 -23.57 17.35 14.69
N ASP A 59 -23.79 16.20 14.07
CA ASP A 59 -22.79 15.30 13.48
C ASP A 59 -23.32 14.81 12.14
N ARG A 60 -22.58 15.08 11.05
CA ARG A 60 -23.05 14.81 9.68
C ARG A 60 -23.11 13.31 9.42
N GLU A 61 -22.18 12.57 10.00
CA GLU A 61 -22.02 11.12 9.92
C GLU A 61 -23.23 10.41 10.53
N THR A 62 -23.84 11.02 11.55
CA THR A 62 -25.09 10.55 12.15
C THR A 62 -26.33 10.98 11.35
N GLN A 63 -26.45 12.27 11.03
CA GLN A 63 -27.56 12.81 10.25
C GLN A 63 -27.18 14.14 9.58
N ASP A 64 -27.25 14.17 8.24
CA ASP A 64 -26.82 15.30 7.41
C ASP A 64 -27.93 16.32 7.12
N ARG A 65 -29.21 15.97 7.34
CA ARG A 65 -30.36 16.81 6.99
C ARG A 65 -31.43 16.79 8.07
N TYR A 66 -31.89 17.98 8.45
CA TYR A 66 -32.96 18.18 9.42
C TYR A 66 -34.08 19.01 8.80
N GLU A 67 -35.32 18.62 9.05
CA GLU A 67 -36.51 19.40 8.70
C GLU A 67 -37.09 20.01 9.98
N VAL A 68 -37.14 21.34 10.03
CA VAL A 68 -37.61 22.09 11.18
C VAL A 68 -38.87 22.85 10.77
N VAL A 69 -39.99 22.53 11.41
CA VAL A 69 -41.25 23.23 11.16
C VAL A 69 -41.34 24.43 12.08
N ILE A 70 -41.37 25.64 11.51
CA ILE A 70 -41.51 26.89 12.27
C ILE A 70 -42.94 27.40 12.14
N ARG A 71 -43.55 27.75 13.28
CA ARG A 71 -44.84 28.42 13.35
C ARG A 71 -44.67 29.87 13.75
N ALA A 72 -45.27 30.75 12.94
CA ALA A 72 -45.51 32.15 13.26
C ALA A 72 -46.95 32.30 13.73
N THR A 73 -47.17 32.86 14.92
CA THR A 73 -48.50 33.11 15.49
C THR A 73 -48.67 34.59 15.79
N ASP A 74 -49.77 35.18 15.36
CA ASP A 74 -50.14 36.55 15.74
C ASP A 74 -50.49 36.61 17.24
N MET A 75 -50.45 37.79 17.85
CA MET A 75 -50.82 37.96 19.26
C MET A 75 -52.21 38.62 19.41
N ALA A 76 -53.26 37.99 18.86
CA ALA A 76 -54.66 38.45 18.96
C ALA A 76 -55.34 38.23 20.34
N GLY A 77 -54.64 38.48 21.46
CA GLY A 77 -55.25 38.55 22.79
C GLY A 77 -56.01 37.29 23.25
N GLN A 78 -57.18 37.47 23.90
CA GLN A 78 -57.95 36.39 24.57
C GLN A 78 -58.63 35.36 23.63
N LEU A 79 -58.55 35.52 22.31
CA LEU A 79 -59.24 34.66 21.33
C LEU A 79 -58.35 33.56 20.74
N GLY A 80 -57.04 33.59 21.03
CA GLY A 80 -56.04 32.72 20.40
C GLY A 80 -55.67 33.23 19.01
N GLY A 81 -54.39 33.49 18.79
CA GLY A 81 -53.91 34.05 17.52
C GLY A 81 -54.00 33.09 16.34
N LEU A 82 -54.10 33.62 15.12
CA LEU A 82 -53.95 32.83 13.90
C LEU A 82 -52.48 32.49 13.70
N SER A 83 -52.24 31.37 13.00
CA SER A 83 -50.87 30.90 12.76
C SER A 83 -50.66 30.41 11.35
N GLY A 84 -49.43 30.61 10.86
CA GLY A 84 -48.91 30.01 9.65
C GLY A 84 -47.63 29.22 9.97
N SER A 85 -47.39 28.15 9.23
CA SER A 85 -46.19 27.32 9.39
C SER A 85 -45.39 27.22 8.08
N THR A 86 -44.08 27.10 8.22
CA THR A 86 -43.16 26.81 7.12
C THR A 86 -42.15 25.74 7.53
N THR A 87 -41.70 24.93 6.58
CA THR A 87 -40.67 23.92 6.80
C THR A 87 -39.33 24.44 6.32
N VAL A 88 -38.35 24.47 7.22
CA VAL A 88 -36.96 24.83 6.95
C VAL A 88 -36.15 23.55 6.83
N THR A 89 -35.46 23.37 5.71
CA THR A 89 -34.45 22.31 5.56
C THR A 89 -33.08 22.85 5.97
N ILE A 90 -32.48 22.25 7.00
CA ILE A 90 -31.12 22.54 7.44
C ILE A 90 -30.22 21.39 7.01
N VAL A 91 -29.13 21.70 6.31
CA VAL A 91 -28.12 20.73 5.87
C VAL A 91 -26.85 20.94 6.69
N VAL A 92 -26.34 19.88 7.30
CA VAL A 92 -25.08 19.89 8.06
C VAL A 92 -23.93 19.75 7.08
N THR A 93 -22.98 20.68 7.16
CA THR A 93 -21.75 20.63 6.36
C THR A 93 -20.72 19.74 7.05
N ASP A 94 -19.95 19.02 6.24
CA ASP A 94 -18.90 18.11 6.70
C ASP A 94 -17.75 18.84 7.41
N VAL A 95 -17.18 18.18 8.40
CA VAL A 95 -15.93 18.54 9.06
C VAL A 95 -15.02 17.34 8.97
N ASN A 96 -13.74 17.55 8.68
CA ASN A 96 -12.76 16.48 8.71
C ASN A 96 -12.48 16.08 10.17
N ASP A 97 -13.25 15.13 10.70
CA ASP A 97 -13.13 14.64 12.07
C ASP A 97 -13.06 13.11 12.17
N ASN A 98 -13.15 12.41 11.03
CA ASN A 98 -12.90 10.98 10.95
C ASN A 98 -11.52 10.70 10.35
N PRO A 99 -10.69 9.89 11.03
CA PRO A 99 -9.42 9.47 10.46
C PRO A 99 -9.64 8.34 9.44
N PRO A 100 -8.77 8.22 8.43
CA PRO A 100 -8.79 7.06 7.53
C PRO A 100 -8.54 5.78 8.35
N ARG A 101 -9.15 4.67 7.95
CA ARG A 101 -9.06 3.37 8.63
C ARG A 101 -8.85 2.24 7.65
N PHE A 102 -7.82 1.44 7.86
CA PHE A 102 -7.71 0.18 7.13
C PHE A 102 -8.66 -0.87 7.72
N PRO A 103 -9.51 -1.51 6.91
CA PRO A 103 -10.39 -2.59 7.39
C PRO A 103 -9.62 -3.79 7.95
N GLN A 104 -8.42 -4.04 7.43
CA GLN A 104 -7.54 -5.10 7.91
C GLN A 104 -6.26 -4.49 8.50
N LYS A 105 -5.71 -5.13 9.54
CA LYS A 105 -4.41 -4.75 10.11
C LYS A 105 -3.22 -5.33 9.36
N MET A 106 -3.48 -6.34 8.52
CA MET A 106 -2.47 -7.03 7.75
C MET A 106 -3.07 -7.54 6.44
N TYR A 107 -2.42 -7.20 5.33
CA TYR A 107 -2.71 -7.75 3.99
C TYR A 107 -1.57 -8.68 3.58
N GLN A 108 -1.89 -9.72 2.82
CA GLN A 108 -0.91 -10.70 2.34
C GLN A 108 -1.00 -10.83 0.83
N PHE A 109 0.15 -10.74 0.16
CA PHE A 109 0.29 -10.92 -1.27
C PHE A 109 1.45 -11.87 -1.57
N SER A 110 1.47 -12.40 -2.78
CA SER A 110 2.58 -13.22 -3.28
C SER A 110 2.95 -12.77 -4.68
N ILE A 111 4.25 -12.77 -4.99
CA ILE A 111 4.76 -12.39 -6.30
C ILE A 111 6.02 -13.21 -6.62
N VAL A 112 6.20 -13.60 -7.87
CA VAL A 112 7.41 -14.29 -8.34
C VAL A 112 8.61 -13.34 -8.33
N GLU A 113 9.80 -13.86 -8.05
CA GLU A 113 11.01 -13.02 -7.97
C GLU A 113 11.41 -12.40 -9.31
N THR A 114 11.13 -13.11 -10.40
CA THR A 114 11.37 -12.67 -11.78
C THR A 114 10.41 -11.58 -12.26
N ALA A 115 9.47 -11.15 -11.41
CA ALA A 115 8.53 -10.08 -11.74
C ALA A 115 9.29 -8.76 -12.01
N PRO A 116 9.06 -8.11 -13.17
CA PRO A 116 9.76 -6.88 -13.51
C PRO A 116 9.51 -5.73 -12.52
N VAL A 117 10.49 -4.85 -12.37
CA VAL A 117 10.32 -3.58 -11.65
C VAL A 117 9.12 -2.80 -12.21
N GLY A 118 8.28 -2.27 -11.33
CA GLY A 118 7.03 -1.59 -11.65
C GLY A 118 5.80 -2.50 -11.67
N THR A 119 5.96 -3.82 -11.58
CA THR A 119 4.83 -4.75 -11.49
C THR A 119 4.01 -4.47 -10.23
N ALA A 120 2.68 -4.39 -10.38
CA ALA A 120 1.77 -4.22 -9.25
C ALA A 120 1.60 -5.55 -8.50
N ILE A 121 1.87 -5.53 -7.20
CA ILE A 121 1.76 -6.68 -6.30
C ILE A 121 0.31 -6.84 -5.83
N GLY A 122 -0.31 -5.72 -5.49
CA GLY A 122 -1.63 -5.71 -4.87
C GLY A 122 -2.12 -4.30 -4.58
N ARG A 123 -3.36 -4.23 -4.10
CA ARG A 123 -4.01 -2.98 -3.73
C ARG A 123 -4.57 -3.07 -2.32
N VAL A 124 -4.45 -1.99 -1.56
CA VAL A 124 -5.05 -1.84 -0.24
C VAL A 124 -5.77 -0.50 -0.16
N LYS A 125 -6.82 -0.42 0.65
CA LYS A 125 -7.64 0.79 0.77
C LYS A 125 -7.95 1.07 2.23
N ALA A 126 -7.71 2.31 2.63
CA ALA A 126 -8.28 2.86 3.85
C ALA A 126 -9.64 3.47 3.55
N GLU A 127 -10.53 3.45 4.54
CA GLU A 127 -11.89 4.00 4.47
C GLU A 127 -11.97 5.20 5.40
N ASP A 128 -12.61 6.26 4.93
CA ASP A 128 -12.88 7.48 5.68
C ASP A 128 -14.38 7.75 5.61
N SER A 129 -14.99 8.14 6.73
CA SER A 129 -16.45 8.33 6.85
C SER A 129 -16.90 9.74 6.50
N ASP A 130 -15.95 10.67 6.35
CA ASP A 130 -16.17 12.05 5.91
C ASP A 130 -16.66 12.10 4.45
N VAL A 131 -16.84 13.29 3.86
CA VAL A 131 -17.24 13.43 2.46
C VAL A 131 -16.44 14.49 1.68
N GLY A 132 -16.38 14.33 0.36
CA GLY A 132 -15.72 15.28 -0.52
C GLY A 132 -14.20 15.33 -0.29
N GLU A 133 -13.63 16.54 -0.24
CA GLU A 133 -12.18 16.74 -0.06
C GLU A 133 -11.66 16.22 1.28
N ASN A 134 -12.54 16.07 2.28
CA ASN A 134 -12.19 15.49 3.58
C ASN A 134 -11.99 13.97 3.51
N THR A 135 -12.21 13.31 2.37
CA THR A 135 -11.90 11.88 2.18
C THR A 135 -10.68 11.64 1.30
N ASP A 136 -10.04 12.72 0.86
CA ASP A 136 -9.04 12.67 -0.18
C ASP A 136 -7.71 12.20 0.42
N MET A 137 -7.30 10.97 0.08
CA MET A 137 -6.21 10.27 0.78
C MET A 137 -4.92 10.24 -0.05
N THR A 138 -3.78 10.15 0.65
CA THR A 138 -2.52 9.71 0.06
C THR A 138 -1.96 8.53 0.83
N TYR A 139 -1.25 7.67 0.13
CA TYR A 139 -0.58 6.52 0.72
C TYR A 139 0.92 6.63 0.56
N GLN A 140 1.65 6.18 1.57
CA GLN A 140 3.10 6.13 1.57
C GLN A 140 3.64 4.91 2.31
N VAL A 141 4.88 4.55 2.03
CA VAL A 141 5.62 3.53 2.79
C VAL A 141 6.32 4.23 3.95
N LYS A 142 6.23 3.66 5.14
CA LYS A 142 6.77 4.27 6.37
C LYS A 142 8.13 3.70 6.79
N ASP A 143 8.41 2.44 6.48
CA ASP A 143 9.64 1.76 6.87
C ASP A 143 10.73 1.86 5.78
N GLU A 144 11.99 1.96 6.20
CA GLU A 144 13.14 2.19 5.30
C GLU A 144 13.31 1.04 4.29
N GLU A 145 13.18 -0.20 4.75
CA GLU A 145 13.30 -1.38 3.89
C GLU A 145 12.22 -1.40 2.80
N GLY A 146 10.97 -1.13 3.20
CA GLY A 146 9.85 -1.04 2.29
C GLY A 146 10.03 0.05 1.23
N VAL A 147 10.57 1.22 1.60
CA VAL A 147 10.84 2.32 0.67
C VAL A 147 11.90 1.95 -0.37
N GLU A 148 12.86 1.10 -0.01
CA GLU A 148 13.87 0.65 -0.96
C GLU A 148 13.34 -0.36 -1.97
N MET A 149 12.52 -1.31 -1.52
CA MET A 149 12.08 -2.45 -2.32
C MET A 149 10.76 -2.23 -3.03
N PHE A 150 9.87 -1.40 -2.48
CA PHE A 150 8.51 -1.22 -2.95
C PHE A 150 8.12 0.25 -3.06
N LYS A 151 7.31 0.53 -4.08
CA LYS A 151 6.68 1.82 -4.30
C LYS A 151 5.18 1.72 -4.06
N VAL A 152 4.66 2.64 -3.26
CA VAL A 152 3.22 2.82 -3.05
C VAL A 152 2.76 4.10 -3.74
N THR A 153 1.74 3.99 -4.57
CA THR A 153 1.08 5.13 -5.22
C THR A 153 -0.42 5.13 -4.94
N THR A 154 -1.06 6.29 -5.04
CA THR A 154 -2.52 6.40 -4.92
C THR A 154 -3.15 6.39 -6.30
N ASP A 155 -4.08 5.48 -6.54
CA ASP A 155 -4.89 5.44 -7.74
C ASP A 155 -5.96 6.54 -7.69
N SER A 156 -5.90 7.49 -8.63
CA SER A 156 -6.75 8.68 -8.63
C SER A 156 -8.24 8.41 -8.80
N ASN A 157 -8.62 7.25 -9.36
CA ASN A 157 -10.02 6.91 -9.61
C ASN A 157 -10.63 6.17 -8.43
N THR A 158 -9.85 5.25 -7.83
CA THR A 158 -10.34 4.32 -6.80
C THR A 158 -9.98 4.74 -5.38
N GLN A 159 -9.03 5.68 -5.23
CA GLN A 159 -8.42 6.08 -3.94
C GLN A 159 -7.79 4.89 -3.21
N GLU A 160 -7.29 3.91 -3.97
CA GLU A 160 -6.58 2.73 -3.46
C GLU A 160 -5.07 2.99 -3.46
N ALA A 161 -4.37 2.42 -2.50
CA ALA A 161 -2.93 2.29 -2.52
C ALA A 161 -2.54 1.14 -3.45
N VAL A 162 -1.77 1.42 -4.50
CA VAL A 162 -1.19 0.41 -5.39
C VAL A 162 0.24 0.17 -4.95
N ILE A 163 0.53 -1.06 -4.51
CA ILE A 163 1.89 -1.47 -4.13
C ILE A 163 2.56 -2.11 -5.35
N SER A 164 3.77 -1.67 -5.68
CA SER A 164 4.53 -2.11 -6.85
C SER A 164 5.99 -2.35 -6.54
N ILE A 165 6.65 -3.21 -7.33
CA ILE A 165 8.07 -3.52 -7.20
C ILE A 165 8.91 -2.29 -7.58
N GLN A 166 9.90 -1.94 -6.76
CA GLN A 166 10.85 -0.85 -7.04
C GLN A 166 12.28 -1.34 -7.32
N LYS A 167 12.70 -2.45 -6.70
CA LYS A 167 13.95 -3.15 -6.97
C LYS A 167 13.66 -4.62 -7.30
N PRO A 168 14.51 -5.28 -8.12
CA PRO A 168 14.39 -6.72 -8.35
C PRO A 168 14.29 -7.49 -7.04
N LEU A 169 13.45 -8.52 -7.03
CA LEU A 169 13.30 -9.43 -5.91
C LEU A 169 14.24 -10.62 -6.14
N ASP A 170 14.61 -11.26 -5.04
CA ASP A 170 15.50 -12.42 -5.00
C ASP A 170 15.03 -13.26 -3.81
N TYR A 171 14.51 -14.43 -4.11
CA TYR A 171 13.88 -15.32 -3.16
C TYR A 171 14.92 -15.95 -2.22
N GLU A 172 16.09 -16.32 -2.73
CA GLU A 172 17.26 -16.86 -2.00
C GLU A 172 17.75 -15.86 -0.96
N SER A 173 17.81 -14.59 -1.35
CA SER A 173 18.17 -13.49 -0.45
C SER A 173 17.07 -13.22 0.58
N LYS A 174 15.81 -13.10 0.15
CA LYS A 174 14.70 -12.76 1.05
C LYS A 174 13.32 -13.22 0.56
N LYS A 175 12.84 -14.31 1.16
CA LYS A 175 11.53 -14.92 0.90
C LYS A 175 10.31 -14.09 1.30
N VAL A 176 10.43 -13.19 2.28
CA VAL A 176 9.29 -12.43 2.82
C VAL A 176 9.70 -11.00 3.14
N HIS A 177 8.98 -10.04 2.56
CA HIS A 177 9.06 -8.64 2.91
C HIS A 177 7.84 -8.20 3.73
N THR A 178 8.07 -7.28 4.66
CA THR A 178 7.02 -6.66 5.46
C THR A 178 7.09 -5.16 5.26
N VAL A 179 6.04 -4.59 4.70
CA VAL A 179 5.94 -3.17 4.37
C VAL A 179 4.86 -2.52 5.24
N VAL A 180 5.17 -1.39 5.86
CA VAL A 180 4.20 -0.60 6.60
C VAL A 180 3.64 0.48 5.68
N VAL A 181 2.38 0.32 5.29
CA VAL A 181 1.67 1.29 4.47
C VAL A 181 0.89 2.23 5.38
N GLU A 182 1.12 3.52 5.22
CA GLU A 182 0.42 4.59 5.92
C GLU A 182 -0.55 5.30 4.96
N ALA A 183 -1.80 5.42 5.39
CA ALA A 183 -2.79 6.27 4.76
C ALA A 183 -2.83 7.61 5.51
N LEU A 184 -2.84 8.71 4.76
CA LEU A 184 -2.97 10.06 5.29
C LEU A 184 -4.14 10.75 4.61
N ASN A 185 -4.94 11.46 5.41
CA ASN A 185 -5.90 12.41 4.88
C ASN A 185 -5.14 13.66 4.41
N LYS A 186 -5.36 14.11 3.16
CA LYS A 186 -4.66 15.27 2.59
C LYS A 186 -5.06 16.58 3.24
N PHE A 187 -6.32 16.68 3.70
CA PHE A 187 -6.84 17.90 4.27
C PHE A 187 -6.50 17.96 5.76
N VAL A 188 -5.99 19.11 6.19
CA VAL A 188 -5.81 19.44 7.60
C VAL A 188 -6.74 20.57 7.92
N ASP A 189 -7.73 20.33 8.78
CA ASP A 189 -8.60 21.39 9.26
C ASP A 189 -7.74 22.45 9.99
N PRO A 190 -7.83 23.74 9.60
CA PRO A 190 -7.11 24.83 10.26
C PRO A 190 -7.34 24.92 11.78
N ARG A 191 -8.45 24.37 12.30
CA ARG A 191 -8.75 24.30 13.73
C ARG A 191 -7.92 23.26 14.46
N PHE A 192 -7.37 22.28 13.76
CA PHE A 192 -6.68 21.10 14.31
C PHE A 192 -5.24 20.95 13.83
N VAL A 193 -4.61 22.04 13.36
CA VAL A 193 -3.24 22.03 12.81
C VAL A 193 -2.23 21.40 13.78
N ASP A 194 -2.40 21.61 15.09
CA ASP A 194 -1.52 21.06 16.12
C ASP A 194 -1.59 19.52 16.25
N LEU A 195 -2.69 18.91 15.79
CA LEU A 195 -2.89 17.46 15.77
C LEU A 195 -2.30 16.81 14.51
N GLY A 196 -2.00 17.60 13.48
CA GLY A 196 -1.49 17.13 12.19
C GLY A 196 -2.56 16.46 11.33
N THR A 197 -2.14 15.80 10.26
CA THR A 197 -3.03 15.00 9.39
C THR A 197 -3.50 13.74 10.12
N PHE A 198 -4.78 13.40 9.96
CA PHE A 198 -5.25 12.08 10.35
C PHE A 198 -4.57 10.99 9.52
N ARG A 199 -4.26 9.88 10.19
CA ARG A 199 -3.53 8.76 9.60
C ARG A 199 -3.90 7.43 10.24
N ASP A 200 -3.73 6.37 9.48
CA ASP A 200 -3.74 4.99 9.96
C ASP A 200 -2.71 4.17 9.20
N GLN A 201 -2.30 3.05 9.79
CA GLN A 201 -1.27 2.18 9.24
C GLN A 201 -1.77 0.75 9.16
N THR A 202 -1.32 0.06 8.12
CA THR A 202 -1.48 -1.38 7.97
C THR A 202 -0.16 -2.02 7.59
N ILE A 203 -0.03 -3.30 7.88
CA ILE A 203 1.09 -4.11 7.44
C ILE A 203 0.71 -4.79 6.12
N VAL A 204 1.63 -4.80 5.16
CA VAL A 204 1.54 -5.59 3.93
C VAL A 204 2.68 -6.58 3.93
N ARG A 205 2.36 -7.87 3.95
CA ARG A 205 3.33 -8.94 3.88
C ARG A 205 3.37 -9.49 2.46
N VAL A 206 4.52 -9.39 1.82
CA VAL A 206 4.76 -9.88 0.46
C VAL A 206 5.62 -11.13 0.55
N SER A 207 5.08 -12.26 0.14
CA SER A 207 5.83 -13.50 -0.03
C SER A 207 6.40 -13.56 -1.44
N VAL A 208 7.71 -13.68 -1.54
CA VAL A 208 8.37 -13.96 -2.82
C VAL A 208 8.18 -15.43 -3.14
N LEU A 209 7.86 -15.74 -4.39
CA LEU A 209 7.74 -17.10 -4.89
C LEU A 209 9.00 -17.43 -5.70
N ASP A 210 9.61 -18.55 -5.30
CA ASP A 210 10.76 -19.22 -5.92
C ASP A 210 10.48 -19.49 -7.40
N VAL A 211 11.42 -19.14 -8.27
CA VAL A 211 11.41 -19.47 -9.70
C VAL A 211 12.74 -20.11 -10.05
N ASP A 212 12.66 -21.34 -10.55
CA ASP A 212 13.79 -22.17 -11.00
C ASP A 212 14.88 -21.37 -11.74
N GLU A 213 16.10 -21.45 -11.22
CA GLU A 213 17.30 -20.81 -11.75
C GLU A 213 18.39 -21.86 -12.06
N PRO A 214 19.24 -21.61 -13.07
CA PRO A 214 20.31 -22.55 -13.39
C PRO A 214 21.38 -22.61 -12.29
N PRO A 215 22.09 -23.74 -12.11
CA PRO A 215 23.14 -23.89 -11.10
C PRO A 215 24.28 -22.85 -11.22
N GLU A 216 24.76 -22.31 -10.10
CA GLU A 216 25.85 -21.33 -10.08
C GLU A 216 27.17 -21.93 -9.58
N PHE A 217 28.26 -21.77 -10.35
CA PHE A 217 29.59 -22.20 -9.92
C PHE A 217 30.16 -21.37 -8.77
N ARG A 218 30.68 -22.04 -7.74
CA ARG A 218 31.35 -21.40 -6.58
C ARG A 218 32.69 -22.08 -6.25
N PRO A 219 33.81 -21.35 -6.20
CA PRO A 219 33.98 -19.93 -6.55
C PRO A 219 33.82 -19.66 -8.06
N PRO A 220 33.52 -18.41 -8.46
CA PRO A 220 33.23 -18.03 -9.86
C PRO A 220 34.44 -18.08 -10.80
N SER A 221 35.67 -18.25 -10.28
CA SER A 221 36.88 -18.35 -11.08
C SER A 221 37.92 -19.21 -10.37
N ASN A 222 38.32 -20.33 -10.95
CA ASN A 222 39.36 -21.18 -10.37
C ASN A 222 40.48 -21.39 -11.40
N LEU A 223 41.66 -20.84 -11.10
CA LEU A 223 42.89 -21.32 -11.71
C LEU A 223 43.18 -22.68 -11.07
N MET A 224 43.45 -23.69 -11.89
CA MET A 224 43.92 -24.99 -11.42
C MET A 224 45.36 -25.22 -11.86
N GLU A 225 46.14 -25.89 -11.02
CA GLU A 225 47.54 -26.19 -11.30
C GLU A 225 47.75 -27.70 -11.26
N VAL A 226 48.47 -28.21 -12.25
CA VAL A 226 48.83 -29.64 -12.34
C VAL A 226 50.27 -29.80 -12.79
N GLN A 227 50.98 -30.79 -12.24
CA GLN A 227 52.34 -31.08 -12.68
C GLN A 227 52.32 -31.81 -14.02
N GLU A 228 53.25 -31.49 -14.91
CA GLU A 228 53.32 -32.11 -16.25
C GLU A 228 53.63 -33.62 -16.22
N ASP A 229 54.29 -34.09 -15.16
CA ASP A 229 54.58 -35.51 -14.94
C ASP A 229 53.37 -36.29 -14.38
N ALA A 230 52.24 -35.61 -14.16
CA ALA A 230 51.01 -36.23 -13.72
C ALA A 230 50.56 -37.31 -14.70
N HIS A 231 50.33 -38.51 -14.17
CA HIS A 231 49.80 -39.62 -14.95
C HIS A 231 48.37 -39.36 -15.39
N VAL A 232 47.94 -40.00 -16.48
CA VAL A 232 46.53 -40.01 -16.91
C VAL A 232 45.65 -40.48 -15.75
N GLY A 233 44.59 -39.72 -15.44
CA GLY A 233 43.68 -39.94 -14.32
C GLY A 233 44.07 -39.20 -13.03
N SER A 234 45.14 -38.40 -13.04
CA SER A 234 45.52 -37.58 -11.89
C SER A 234 44.51 -36.45 -11.69
N VAL A 235 44.11 -36.20 -10.44
CA VAL A 235 43.18 -35.11 -10.10
C VAL A 235 43.87 -33.76 -10.26
N VAL A 236 43.28 -32.91 -11.08
CA VAL A 236 43.69 -31.51 -11.32
C VAL A 236 43.04 -30.59 -10.30
N GLY A 237 41.74 -30.81 -10.04
CA GLY A 237 40.96 -29.99 -9.13
C GLY A 237 39.51 -30.45 -9.08
N ILE A 238 38.71 -29.76 -8.28
CA ILE A 238 37.27 -30.03 -8.16
C ILE A 238 36.55 -28.70 -8.39
N VAL A 239 35.57 -28.70 -9.30
CA VAL A 239 34.61 -27.62 -9.40
C VAL A 239 33.36 -27.96 -8.61
N THR A 240 32.67 -26.94 -8.11
CA THR A 240 31.38 -27.10 -7.45
C THR A 240 30.44 -26.03 -7.96
N ALA A 241 29.24 -26.45 -8.35
CA ALA A 241 28.11 -25.60 -8.63
C ALA A 241 26.97 -25.96 -7.68
N LEU A 242 26.23 -24.95 -7.27
CA LEU A 242 25.07 -25.08 -6.40
C LEU A 242 23.89 -24.48 -7.12
N ASP A 243 22.81 -25.24 -7.11
CA ASP A 243 21.50 -24.76 -7.51
C ASP A 243 20.96 -23.86 -6.38
N PRO A 244 20.63 -22.59 -6.67
CA PRO A 244 20.18 -21.64 -5.65
C PRO A 244 18.79 -21.97 -5.10
N ASP A 245 17.95 -22.66 -5.86
CA ASP A 245 16.54 -22.90 -5.55
C ASP A 245 16.32 -23.74 -4.28
N THR A 246 15.13 -23.60 -3.67
CA THR A 246 14.80 -24.37 -2.45
C THR A 246 14.71 -25.88 -2.72
N ALA A 247 14.34 -26.25 -3.95
CA ALA A 247 14.24 -27.64 -4.34
C ALA A 247 15.65 -28.19 -4.58
N ASN A 248 16.00 -29.27 -3.87
CA ASN A 248 17.35 -29.83 -3.97
C ASN A 248 17.51 -30.57 -5.31
N HIS A 249 17.96 -29.82 -6.30
CA HIS A 249 18.18 -30.27 -7.65
C HIS A 249 19.62 -30.83 -7.79
N PRO A 250 19.79 -32.11 -8.18
CA PRO A 250 21.12 -32.70 -8.26
C PRO A 250 21.88 -32.12 -9.46
N VAL A 251 22.97 -31.39 -9.21
CA VAL A 251 23.83 -30.85 -10.26
C VAL A 251 24.66 -31.94 -10.93
N ARG A 252 24.86 -31.83 -12.25
CA ARG A 252 25.74 -32.66 -13.08
C ARG A 252 26.78 -31.79 -13.79
N TYR A 253 27.97 -32.35 -13.99
CA TYR A 253 29.09 -31.63 -14.59
C TYR A 253 29.53 -32.23 -15.92
N ALA A 254 29.96 -31.38 -16.85
CA ALA A 254 30.58 -31.77 -18.12
C ALA A 254 31.65 -30.77 -18.56
N ILE A 255 32.58 -31.19 -19.42
CA ILE A 255 33.50 -30.27 -20.10
C ILE A 255 32.93 -30.00 -21.49
N ASP A 256 32.82 -28.72 -21.87
CA ASP A 256 32.50 -28.34 -23.25
C ASP A 256 33.62 -28.78 -24.19
N ARG A 257 33.32 -29.77 -25.03
CA ARG A 257 34.27 -30.37 -25.97
C ARG A 257 34.67 -29.43 -27.10
N SER A 258 34.00 -28.29 -27.27
CA SER A 258 34.45 -27.23 -28.16
C SER A 258 35.75 -26.56 -27.66
N THR A 259 35.95 -26.55 -26.33
CA THR A 259 37.13 -25.95 -25.67
C THR A 259 38.24 -26.97 -25.39
N ASP A 260 37.90 -28.25 -25.26
CA ASP A 260 38.84 -29.36 -25.09
C ASP A 260 38.66 -30.42 -26.19
N THR A 261 38.94 -30.02 -27.44
CA THR A 261 38.75 -30.89 -28.63
C THR A 261 39.64 -32.13 -28.61
N GLU A 262 40.80 -32.03 -27.96
CA GLU A 262 41.76 -33.12 -27.83
C GLU A 262 41.46 -34.06 -26.66
N ARG A 263 40.46 -33.75 -25.81
CA ARG A 263 40.12 -34.54 -24.61
C ARG A 263 41.32 -34.67 -23.67
N ILE A 264 42.00 -33.55 -23.44
CA ILE A 264 43.15 -33.43 -22.54
C ILE A 264 42.70 -33.62 -21.09
N PHE A 265 41.45 -33.25 -20.78
CA PHE A 265 40.85 -33.41 -19.46
C PHE A 265 39.52 -34.17 -19.52
N ASP A 266 39.20 -34.85 -18.42
CA ASP A 266 37.90 -35.45 -18.15
C ASP A 266 37.37 -34.96 -16.81
N ILE A 267 36.05 -35.05 -16.63
CA ILE A 267 35.37 -34.63 -15.40
C ILE A 267 34.40 -35.71 -14.93
N ASP A 268 34.37 -35.95 -13.63
CA ASP A 268 33.36 -36.79 -13.01
C ASP A 268 32.03 -36.03 -12.90
N ALA A 269 30.99 -36.58 -13.53
CA ALA A 269 29.70 -35.91 -13.68
C ALA A 269 28.96 -35.67 -12.36
N ASN A 270 29.29 -36.37 -11.26
CA ASN A 270 28.57 -36.25 -9.98
C ASN A 270 29.37 -35.44 -8.95
N THR A 271 30.69 -35.48 -9.02
CA THR A 271 31.58 -34.87 -8.03
C THR A 271 32.25 -33.60 -8.51
N GLY A 272 32.26 -33.34 -9.82
CA GLY A 272 32.95 -32.19 -10.41
C GLY A 272 34.48 -32.32 -10.38
N ALA A 273 35.02 -33.51 -10.08
CA ALA A 273 36.46 -33.76 -10.07
C ALA A 273 37.01 -33.81 -11.50
N ILE A 274 37.93 -32.89 -11.81
CA ILE A 274 38.64 -32.82 -13.08
C ILE A 274 39.91 -33.64 -12.99
N VAL A 275 40.14 -34.49 -13.99
CA VAL A 275 41.31 -35.37 -14.10
C VAL A 275 41.99 -35.22 -15.45
N THR A 276 43.28 -35.55 -15.50
CA THR A 276 44.04 -35.60 -16.76
C THR A 276 43.54 -36.75 -17.64
N GLY A 277 43.11 -36.46 -18.86
CA GLY A 277 42.73 -37.44 -19.89
C GLY A 277 43.91 -37.87 -20.76
N LYS A 278 44.98 -37.06 -20.79
CA LYS A 278 46.23 -37.30 -21.53
C LYS A 278 47.46 -36.92 -20.70
N VAL A 279 48.62 -37.36 -21.17
CA VAL A 279 49.91 -36.90 -20.66
C VAL A 279 50.07 -35.42 -21.02
N LEU A 280 50.53 -34.63 -20.06
CA LEU A 280 50.78 -33.20 -20.21
C LEU A 280 52.24 -32.95 -20.56
N ASP A 281 52.48 -31.86 -21.28
CA ASP A 281 53.83 -31.42 -21.65
C ASP A 281 53.83 -29.89 -21.66
N ARG A 282 54.48 -29.29 -20.64
CA ARG A 282 54.46 -27.85 -20.43
C ARG A 282 55.19 -27.11 -21.55
N GLU A 283 56.21 -27.72 -22.14
CA GLU A 283 56.94 -27.13 -23.26
C GLU A 283 56.07 -27.02 -24.53
N THR A 284 55.10 -27.93 -24.69
CA THR A 284 54.12 -27.89 -25.78
C THR A 284 53.02 -26.87 -25.48
N ALA A 285 52.45 -26.90 -24.28
CA ALA A 285 51.41 -25.97 -23.85
C ALA A 285 51.55 -25.63 -22.35
N GLY A 286 51.87 -24.37 -22.05
CA GLY A 286 52.04 -23.90 -20.67
C GLY A 286 50.74 -23.55 -19.94
N TRP A 287 49.59 -23.69 -20.59
CA TRP A 287 48.25 -23.58 -20.01
C TRP A 287 47.19 -24.11 -20.98
N HIS A 288 46.04 -24.52 -20.45
CA HIS A 288 44.85 -24.92 -21.18
C HIS A 288 43.63 -24.14 -20.66
N ASN A 289 42.77 -23.67 -21.56
CA ASN A 289 41.45 -23.18 -21.18
C ASN A 289 40.41 -24.25 -21.49
N ILE A 290 39.64 -24.64 -20.49
CA ILE A 290 38.51 -25.54 -20.63
C ILE A 290 37.28 -24.86 -20.07
N THR A 291 36.14 -24.99 -20.73
CA THR A 291 34.86 -24.55 -20.18
C THR A 291 34.18 -25.73 -19.54
N VAL A 292 33.79 -25.56 -18.27
CA VAL A 292 33.05 -26.55 -17.51
C VAL A 292 31.59 -26.11 -17.43
N LEU A 293 30.70 -27.07 -17.68
CA LEU A 293 29.25 -26.91 -17.67
C LEU A 293 28.70 -27.54 -16.39
N ALA A 294 27.76 -26.86 -15.74
CA ALA A 294 26.92 -27.39 -14.69
C ALA A 294 25.47 -27.35 -15.17
N MET A 295 24.77 -28.47 -15.00
CA MET A 295 23.40 -28.64 -15.46
C MET A 295 22.57 -29.35 -14.40
N GLU A 296 21.29 -29.06 -14.39
CA GLU A 296 20.34 -29.71 -13.50
C GLU A 296 20.02 -31.13 -13.98
N ALA A 297 19.90 -32.11 -13.08
CA ALA A 297 19.76 -33.51 -13.48
C ALA A 297 18.38 -33.82 -14.07
N GLY A 298 18.26 -33.70 -15.40
CA GLY A 298 17.05 -34.03 -16.15
C GLY A 298 16.53 -32.89 -17.02
N GLU A 299 17.13 -31.70 -16.90
CA GLU A 299 16.77 -30.50 -17.64
C GLU A 299 17.86 -30.09 -18.64
N VAL A 300 17.52 -29.14 -19.52
CA VAL A 300 18.39 -28.63 -20.60
C VAL A 300 18.98 -27.26 -20.22
N GLU A 301 18.62 -26.69 -19.07
CA GLU A 301 19.18 -25.42 -18.62
C GLU A 301 20.59 -25.63 -18.05
N GLU A 302 21.55 -24.88 -18.59
CA GLU A 302 22.98 -25.05 -18.35
C GLU A 302 23.60 -23.72 -17.90
N CYS A 303 24.47 -23.79 -16.90
CA CYS A 303 25.40 -22.72 -16.56
C CYS A 303 26.83 -23.13 -16.92
N CYS A 304 27.65 -22.17 -17.35
CA CYS A 304 28.99 -22.42 -17.86
C CYS A 304 30.02 -21.55 -17.12
N VAL A 305 31.19 -22.11 -16.83
CA VAL A 305 32.33 -21.35 -16.30
C VAL A 305 33.62 -21.70 -17.06
N GLU A 306 34.39 -20.68 -17.43
CA GLU A 306 35.72 -20.89 -18.02
C GLU A 306 36.75 -21.16 -16.92
N GLN A 307 37.52 -22.23 -17.09
CA GLN A 307 38.56 -22.67 -16.19
C GLN A 307 39.90 -22.64 -16.92
N ARG A 308 40.94 -22.16 -16.22
CA ARG A 308 42.30 -22.13 -16.74
C ARG A 308 43.14 -23.12 -15.95
N VAL A 309 43.75 -24.07 -16.64
CA VAL A 309 44.67 -25.07 -16.08
C VAL A 309 46.09 -24.70 -16.48
N CYS A 310 46.97 -24.52 -15.51
CA CYS A 310 48.39 -24.16 -15.69
C CYS A 310 49.34 -25.27 -15.27
#